data_AF-A0A8J7CZD7-F1
#
_entry.id   AF-A0A8J7CZD7-F1
#
_cell.length_a   1.000
_cell.length_b   1.000
_cell.length_c   1.000
_cell.angle_alpha   90.00
_cell.angle_beta   90.00
_cell.angle_gamma   90.00
#
_symmetry.space_group_name_H-M   'P 1'
#
loop_
_entity.id
_entity.type
_entity.pdbx_description
1 polymer ?
#
loop_
_entity_poly.entity_id
_entity_poly.type
_entity_poly.pdbx_seq_one_letter_code
_entity_poly.pdbx_strand_id
1 'polypeptide(L)'
;MAIKRGNPQTKKISPFEDLLDLTTLVRLKKAGLSIGAYLLSKKLLGDSNNTLQLVFGYSCTGFHPLFNSSEQVEAIAHAFENGCKEIPPGEKFTFRWSSLCDEEQAVERFRHRLKNPVNDESEFLDWGQLARIQELTRLKQRKNITLNIYTTYTIKPGGIEAGDSIELAIVKLSNFLQRRFTPTGATELTLKSFQQILDKAINVSLRHQQILSEMGLFPSPKSEKQLWIELSFHLGAKLVKVPHTLVFDESGLREEFNEAQATQSQHIDFSHAASVLLNNGIPYAARQWVCLPNQKNGKKYVGVMTLTQKPEAFASTTAQIRFLWNIFARDIIHDIEIITEISPADQKLTRLAQQMITRRSLHAEISASKKTIDVASQINTEWSVNAQKQLYTGDVPVNVALIILVYRNTPEEIDDACRLISGYVNQPAELTRETQYAWLIWLETLLLRQKPQLTSPYNRRVTFFASEVIGLTAAVQNASSDKEGFELIADEGHSPVFIDLSKTKNMMVIGTTGSGKSVLVSSIIAECLAQDMSILMIDLPTGV
;
A
#
# COMPACT_ATOMS: atom_id res chain seq x y z
N MET A 1 26.68 40.30 41.98
CA MET A 1 27.00 40.79 40.62
C MET A 1 27.23 39.58 39.72
N ALA A 2 26.67 39.62 38.51
CA ALA A 2 26.13 38.46 37.80
C ALA A 2 27.12 37.44 37.24
N ILE A 3 26.81 36.14 37.43
CA ILE A 3 27.26 35.04 36.58
C ILE A 3 26.31 34.98 35.38
N LYS A 4 26.84 35.21 34.18
CA LYS A 4 26.12 35.09 32.91
C LYS A 4 25.60 33.65 32.77
N ARG A 5 24.28 33.47 32.89
CA ARG A 5 23.58 32.26 32.41
C ARG A 5 23.56 32.28 30.88
N GLY A 6 24.16 31.28 30.26
CA GLY A 6 24.05 31.06 28.82
C GLY A 6 22.59 30.80 28.42
N ASN A 7 22.18 31.37 27.29
CA ASN A 7 20.87 31.12 26.69
C ASN A 7 20.64 29.62 26.47
N PRO A 8 19.48 29.06 26.86
CA PRO A 8 19.10 27.73 26.42
C PRO A 8 18.93 27.76 24.90
N GLN A 9 19.63 26.87 24.18
CA GLN A 9 19.42 26.69 22.74
C GLN A 9 17.94 26.36 22.50
N THR A 10 17.21 27.31 21.92
CA THR A 10 15.86 27.10 21.40
C THR A 10 15.95 26.06 20.29
N LYS A 11 15.64 24.79 20.59
CA LYS A 11 15.40 23.77 19.57
C LYS A 11 14.29 24.29 18.66
N LYS A 12 14.59 24.60 17.40
CA LYS A 12 13.57 24.81 16.38
C LYS A 12 12.81 23.51 16.21
N ILE A 13 11.59 23.45 16.74
CA ILE A 13 10.65 22.35 16.50
C ILE A 13 9.96 22.69 15.18
N SER A 14 10.16 21.86 14.15
CA SER A 14 9.37 21.94 12.92
C SER A 14 8.04 21.23 13.15
N PRO A 15 6.90 21.87 12.92
CA PRO A 15 5.60 21.21 12.89
C PRO A 15 5.60 20.00 11.95
N PHE A 16 4.92 18.93 12.34
CA PHE A 16 4.72 17.73 11.51
C PHE A 16 4.00 18.06 10.20
N GLU A 17 3.09 19.04 10.23
CA GLU A 17 2.33 19.54 9.07
C GLU A 17 3.22 20.08 7.95
N ASP A 18 4.35 20.72 8.28
CA ASP A 18 5.28 21.30 7.30
C ASP A 18 5.97 20.24 6.43
N LEU A 19 5.89 18.96 6.83
CA LEU A 19 6.45 17.83 6.08
C LEU A 19 5.45 17.20 5.11
N LEU A 20 4.17 17.60 5.18
CA LEU A 20 3.09 17.05 4.37
C LEU A 20 2.82 17.96 3.16
N ASP A 21 2.71 17.36 1.99
CA ASP A 21 2.32 18.06 0.76
C ASP A 21 0.79 17.97 0.51
N LEU A 22 0.03 17.29 1.38
CA LEU A 22 -1.41 17.11 1.24
C LEU A 22 -2.13 18.45 1.26
N THR A 23 -2.90 18.76 0.22
CA THR A 23 -3.81 19.90 0.20
C THR A 23 -5.22 19.46 0.55
N THR A 24 -5.77 18.50 -0.20
CA THR A 24 -7.15 18.02 -0.02
C THR A 24 -7.36 16.68 -0.71
N LEU A 25 -8.57 16.12 -0.57
CA LEU A 25 -9.02 14.98 -1.35
C LEU A 25 -9.83 15.47 -2.56
N VAL A 26 -9.70 14.74 -3.66
CA VAL A 26 -10.40 15.01 -4.92
C VAL A 26 -11.31 13.84 -5.23
N ARG A 27 -12.53 14.15 -5.67
CA ARG A 27 -13.49 13.22 -6.24
C ARG A 27 -13.70 13.56 -7.71
N LEU A 28 -13.25 12.69 -8.60
CA LEU A 28 -13.44 12.81 -10.04
C LEU A 28 -14.60 11.92 -10.46
N LYS A 29 -15.60 12.48 -11.14
CA LYS A 29 -16.80 11.79 -11.60
C LYS A 29 -17.11 12.12 -13.06
N LYS A 30 -16.92 11.18 -13.99
CA LYS A 30 -17.22 11.44 -15.41
C LYS A 30 -17.60 10.16 -16.12
N ALA A 31 -18.64 10.19 -16.96
CA ALA A 31 -19.06 9.05 -17.79
C ALA A 31 -19.27 7.75 -16.98
N GLY A 32 -19.91 7.85 -15.81
CA GLY A 32 -20.18 6.70 -14.93
C GLY A 32 -19.00 6.23 -14.08
N LEU A 33 -17.79 6.80 -14.28
CA LEU A 33 -16.62 6.53 -13.44
C LEU A 33 -16.63 7.46 -12.22
N SER A 34 -16.25 6.94 -11.06
CA SER A 34 -16.04 7.73 -9.84
C SER A 34 -14.74 7.28 -9.18
N ILE A 35 -13.77 8.19 -9.04
CA ILE A 35 -12.47 7.90 -8.43
C ILE A 35 -12.05 9.00 -7.46
N GLY A 36 -11.49 8.57 -6.32
CA GLY A 36 -10.85 9.42 -5.33
C GLY A 36 -9.34 9.56 -5.56
N ALA A 37 -8.79 10.71 -5.18
CA ALA A 37 -7.35 10.92 -5.15
C ALA A 37 -6.92 11.85 -4.01
N TYR A 38 -5.68 11.73 -3.55
CA TYR A 38 -5.03 12.80 -2.79
C TYR A 38 -4.51 13.86 -3.76
N LEU A 39 -4.76 15.14 -3.46
CA LEU A 39 -4.12 16.25 -4.16
C LEU A 39 -2.97 16.77 -3.30
N LEU A 40 -1.76 16.64 -3.84
CA LEU A 40 -0.54 17.11 -3.20
C LEU A 40 -0.02 18.35 -3.91
N SER A 41 0.43 19.36 -3.16
CA SER A 41 1.07 20.57 -3.68
C SER A 41 2.33 20.86 -2.89
N LYS A 42 3.47 20.96 -3.58
CA LYS A 42 4.75 21.28 -2.96
C LYS A 42 4.94 22.80 -2.91
N LYS A 43 5.08 23.35 -1.70
CA LYS A 43 5.50 24.74 -1.47
C LYS A 43 6.84 24.74 -0.76
N LEU A 44 7.93 24.92 -1.50
CA LEU A 44 9.20 25.31 -0.89
C LEU A 44 9.29 26.83 -0.93
N LEU A 45 9.39 27.47 0.23
CA LEU A 45 9.74 28.89 0.35
C LEU A 45 11.07 29.12 -0.42
N GLY A 46 11.00 29.71 -1.61
CA GLY A 46 12.16 30.06 -2.43
C GLY A 46 12.35 29.25 -3.72
N ASP A 47 11.53 28.22 -4.01
CA ASP A 47 11.59 27.44 -5.26
C ASP A 47 10.50 27.91 -6.24
N SER A 48 10.88 28.24 -7.48
CA SER A 48 9.96 28.67 -8.55
C SER A 48 9.11 27.53 -9.14
N ASN A 49 9.37 26.29 -8.75
CA ASN A 49 8.78 25.10 -9.35
C ASN A 49 7.70 24.50 -8.46
N ASN A 50 6.53 25.16 -8.39
CA ASN A 50 5.34 24.57 -7.79
C ASN A 50 4.92 23.35 -8.63
N THR A 51 4.77 22.19 -7.99
CA THR A 51 4.30 20.96 -8.63
C THR A 51 3.00 20.49 -7.98
N LEU A 52 2.10 19.96 -8.80
CA LEU A 52 0.88 19.31 -8.34
C LEU A 52 1.00 17.81 -8.63
N GLN A 53 0.53 17.00 -7.69
CA GLN A 53 0.48 15.56 -7.89
C GLN A 53 -0.85 15.02 -7.40
N LEU A 54 -1.50 14.21 -8.23
CA LEU A 54 -2.62 13.38 -7.81
C LEU A 54 -2.11 11.98 -7.46
N VAL A 55 -2.58 11.43 -6.35
CA VAL A 55 -2.32 10.05 -5.95
C VAL A 55 -3.63 9.29 -5.94
N PHE A 56 -3.80 8.37 -6.89
CA PHE A 56 -4.96 7.50 -6.99
C PHE A 56 -4.74 6.23 -6.18
N GLY A 57 -5.80 5.64 -5.63
CA GLY A 57 -5.74 4.35 -4.94
C GLY A 57 -6.70 3.32 -5.53
N TYR A 58 -6.25 2.07 -5.54
CA TYR A 58 -6.99 0.92 -6.07
C TYR A 58 -6.93 -0.24 -5.08
N SER A 59 -8.03 -0.97 -4.92
CA SER A 59 -8.04 -2.27 -4.27
C SER A 59 -7.81 -3.35 -5.33
N CYS A 60 -6.93 -4.30 -5.08
CA CYS A 60 -6.54 -5.33 -6.05
C CYS A 60 -6.67 -6.74 -5.46
N THR A 61 -6.93 -7.72 -6.33
CA THR A 61 -7.12 -9.13 -5.92
C THR A 61 -5.82 -9.87 -5.69
N GLY A 62 -4.71 -9.39 -6.27
CA GLY A 62 -3.42 -10.07 -6.23
C GLY A 62 -3.42 -11.41 -6.98
N PHE A 63 -2.35 -12.17 -6.83
CA PHE A 63 -2.17 -13.50 -7.41
C PHE A 63 -2.46 -14.58 -6.39
N HIS A 64 -3.25 -15.58 -6.76
CA HIS A 64 -3.51 -16.71 -5.89
C HIS A 64 -2.21 -17.51 -5.64
N PRO A 65 -1.93 -17.96 -4.40
CA PRO A 65 -0.68 -18.66 -4.08
C PRO A 65 -0.55 -20.05 -4.75
N LEU A 66 -1.67 -20.70 -5.05
CA LEU A 66 -1.69 -21.97 -5.78
C LEU A 66 -1.60 -21.73 -7.28
N PHE A 67 -0.51 -22.20 -7.90
CA PHE A 67 -0.32 -22.17 -9.35
C PHE A 67 -0.61 -23.54 -9.95
N ASN A 68 -1.37 -23.57 -11.05
CA ASN A 68 -1.81 -24.81 -11.68
C ASN A 68 -0.78 -25.37 -12.67
N SER A 69 0.06 -24.52 -13.26
CA SER A 69 1.10 -24.91 -14.21
C SER A 69 2.29 -23.95 -14.18
N SER A 70 3.46 -24.42 -14.65
CA SER A 70 4.63 -23.55 -14.85
C SER A 70 4.38 -22.45 -15.88
N GLU A 71 3.61 -22.75 -16.94
CA GLU A 71 3.24 -21.78 -17.97
C GLU A 71 2.44 -20.61 -17.38
N GLN A 72 1.53 -20.87 -16.44
CA GLN A 72 0.78 -19.83 -15.74
C GLN A 72 1.70 -18.91 -14.94
N VAL A 73 2.70 -19.49 -14.25
CA VAL A 73 3.69 -18.75 -13.46
C VAL A 73 4.51 -17.82 -14.35
N GLU A 74 5.01 -18.33 -15.48
CA GLU A 74 5.76 -17.53 -16.45
C GLU A 74 4.91 -16.41 -17.06
N ALA A 75 3.65 -16.71 -17.39
CA ALA A 75 2.72 -15.72 -17.90
C ALA A 75 2.49 -14.57 -16.90
N ILE A 76 2.34 -14.88 -15.61
CA ILE A 76 2.21 -13.87 -14.54
C ILE A 76 3.48 -13.02 -14.45
N ALA A 77 4.66 -13.64 -14.42
CA ALA A 77 5.92 -12.92 -14.32
C ALA A 77 6.12 -11.98 -15.52
N HIS A 78 5.89 -12.46 -16.74
CA HIS A 78 6.01 -11.67 -17.96
C HIS A 78 4.97 -10.54 -18.05
N ALA A 79 3.72 -10.81 -17.63
CA ALA A 79 2.68 -9.78 -17.56
C ALA A 79 3.04 -8.66 -16.57
N PHE A 80 3.56 -9.02 -15.40
CA PHE A 80 4.00 -8.08 -14.38
C PHE A 80 5.22 -7.26 -14.85
N GLU A 81 6.20 -7.92 -15.47
CA GLU A 81 7.36 -7.28 -16.08
C GLU A 81 6.94 -6.22 -17.11
N ASN A 82 6.03 -6.58 -18.04
CA ASN A 82 5.55 -5.65 -19.06
C ASN A 82 4.82 -4.47 -18.43
N GLY A 83 3.96 -4.70 -17.44
CA GLY A 83 3.31 -3.61 -16.73
C GLY A 83 4.32 -2.66 -16.06
N CYS A 84 5.43 -3.18 -15.52
CA CYS A 84 6.49 -2.35 -14.93
C CYS A 84 7.20 -1.49 -15.98
N LYS A 85 7.39 -2.03 -17.20
CA LYS A 85 7.95 -1.29 -18.35
C LYS A 85 7.05 -0.16 -18.82
N GLU A 86 5.74 -0.28 -18.60
CA GLU A 86 4.75 0.73 -19.00
C GLU A 86 4.54 1.86 -17.98
N ILE A 87 5.18 1.80 -16.79
CA ILE A 87 5.08 2.87 -15.80
C ILE A 87 5.65 4.17 -16.41
N PRO A 88 4.86 5.27 -16.45
CA PRO A 88 5.31 6.51 -17.06
C PRO A 88 6.53 7.13 -16.36
N PRO A 89 7.48 7.72 -17.10
CA PRO A 89 8.61 8.42 -16.52
C PRO A 89 8.19 9.55 -15.58
N GLY A 90 8.75 9.57 -14.37
CA GLY A 90 8.43 10.57 -13.35
C GLY A 90 7.23 10.21 -12.46
N GLU A 91 6.51 9.13 -12.78
CA GLU A 91 5.46 8.57 -11.93
C GLU A 91 5.96 7.35 -11.16
N LYS A 92 5.16 6.95 -10.17
CA LYS A 92 5.47 5.84 -9.28
C LYS A 92 4.22 5.01 -8.96
N PHE A 93 4.40 3.71 -8.88
CA PHE A 93 3.39 2.74 -8.49
C PHE A 93 3.79 2.17 -7.14
N THR A 94 2.94 2.31 -6.13
CA THR A 94 3.19 1.84 -4.77
C THR A 94 2.24 0.72 -4.43
N PHE A 95 2.77 -0.47 -4.21
CA PHE A 95 2.06 -1.64 -3.76
C PHE A 95 2.11 -1.67 -2.24
N ARG A 96 0.96 -1.67 -1.59
CA ARG A 96 0.81 -1.79 -0.14
C ARG A 96 0.01 -3.05 0.15
N TRP A 97 0.70 -4.07 0.59
CA TRP A 97 0.13 -5.33 1.05
C TRP A 97 0.05 -5.30 2.57
N SER A 98 -1.11 -5.59 3.14
CA SER A 98 -1.33 -5.52 4.58
C SER A 98 -1.81 -6.88 5.07
N SER A 99 -1.28 -7.36 6.19
CA SER A 99 -1.76 -8.55 6.90
C SER A 99 -1.92 -8.23 8.37
N LEU A 100 -3.17 -7.97 8.75
CA LEU A 100 -3.54 -7.40 10.04
C LEU A 100 -4.53 -8.31 10.75
N CYS A 101 -4.32 -8.57 12.03
CA CYS A 101 -5.31 -9.25 12.86
C CYS A 101 -6.39 -8.25 13.26
N ASP A 102 -7.41 -8.13 12.40
CA ASP A 102 -8.55 -7.24 12.55
C ASP A 102 -9.87 -7.99 12.40
N GLU A 103 -10.82 -7.66 13.26
CA GLU A 103 -12.16 -8.25 13.32
C GLU A 103 -13.27 -7.25 13.03
N GLU A 104 -12.98 -5.96 12.82
CA GLU A 104 -14.01 -4.92 12.76
C GLU A 104 -15.07 -5.18 11.70
N GLN A 105 -14.67 -5.52 10.47
CA GLN A 105 -15.62 -5.78 9.39
C GLN A 105 -16.53 -6.98 9.71
N ALA A 106 -15.98 -8.03 10.32
CA ALA A 106 -16.74 -9.19 10.73
C ALA A 106 -17.71 -8.83 11.86
N VAL A 107 -17.25 -8.11 12.89
CA VAL A 107 -18.08 -7.65 14.00
C VAL A 107 -19.23 -6.79 13.50
N GLU A 108 -18.99 -5.84 12.59
CA GLU A 108 -20.05 -4.98 12.07
C GLU A 108 -21.07 -5.75 11.23
N ARG A 109 -20.62 -6.73 10.43
CA ARG A 109 -21.49 -7.64 9.70
C ARG A 109 -22.40 -8.44 10.64
N PHE A 110 -21.84 -9.07 11.67
CA PHE A 110 -22.63 -9.83 12.64
C PHE A 110 -23.54 -8.92 13.47
N ARG A 111 -23.11 -7.70 13.84
CA ARG A 111 -24.01 -6.71 14.47
C ARG A 111 -25.19 -6.36 13.59
N HIS A 112 -25.01 -6.28 12.27
CA HIS A 112 -26.12 -6.04 11.35
C HIS A 112 -27.11 -7.22 11.34
N ARG A 113 -26.62 -8.47 11.33
CA ARG A 113 -27.47 -9.68 11.42
C ARG A 113 -28.21 -9.76 12.76
N LEU A 114 -27.49 -9.55 13.86
CA LEU A 114 -28.01 -9.59 15.23
C LEU A 114 -29.01 -8.48 15.55
N LYS A 115 -29.11 -7.41 14.73
CA LYS A 115 -30.17 -6.39 14.89
C LYS A 115 -31.55 -6.94 14.55
N ASN A 116 -31.63 -7.86 13.59
CA ASN A 116 -32.87 -8.47 13.13
C ASN A 116 -32.62 -9.98 12.87
N PRO A 117 -32.44 -10.79 13.93
CA PRO A 117 -32.24 -12.23 13.77
C PRO A 117 -33.51 -12.89 13.21
N VAL A 118 -33.34 -14.04 12.56
CA VAL A 118 -34.46 -14.82 11.99
C VAL A 118 -35.31 -15.43 13.11
N ASN A 119 -34.63 -16.01 14.11
CA ASN A 119 -35.18 -16.59 15.34
C ASN A 119 -34.11 -16.66 16.44
N ASP A 120 -34.49 -17.02 17.66
CA ASP A 120 -33.59 -17.08 18.82
C ASP A 120 -32.42 -18.05 18.62
N GLU A 121 -32.66 -19.17 17.92
CA GLU A 121 -31.62 -20.14 17.58
C GLU A 121 -30.58 -19.56 16.61
N SER A 122 -31.01 -18.80 15.60
CA SER A 122 -30.13 -18.11 14.65
C SER A 122 -29.29 -17.03 15.35
N GLU A 123 -29.88 -16.33 16.32
CA GLU A 123 -29.16 -15.35 17.13
C GLU A 123 -28.05 -16.03 17.93
N PHE A 124 -28.35 -17.16 18.57
CA PHE A 124 -27.36 -17.95 19.31
C PHE A 124 -26.21 -18.43 18.40
N LEU A 125 -26.53 -18.90 17.19
CA LEU A 125 -25.54 -19.35 16.22
C LEU A 125 -24.64 -18.18 15.74
N ASP A 126 -25.22 -17.01 15.47
CA ASP A 126 -24.47 -15.81 15.06
C ASP A 126 -23.55 -15.30 16.18
N TRP A 127 -23.99 -15.34 17.45
CA TRP A 127 -23.13 -15.05 18.60
C TRP A 127 -21.96 -16.04 18.71
N GLY A 128 -22.21 -17.32 18.49
CA GLY A 128 -21.18 -18.36 18.49
C GLY A 128 -20.12 -18.14 17.40
N GLN A 129 -20.53 -17.77 16.19
CA GLN A 129 -19.60 -17.46 15.09
C GLN A 129 -18.80 -16.20 15.38
N LEU A 130 -19.44 -15.16 15.91
CA LEU A 130 -18.75 -13.93 16.30
C LEU A 130 -17.69 -14.21 17.36
N ALA A 131 -18.03 -14.96 18.42
CA ALA A 131 -17.08 -15.33 19.48
C ALA A 131 -15.87 -16.11 18.93
N ARG A 132 -16.11 -17.05 18.00
CA ARG A 132 -15.04 -17.81 17.32
C ARG A 132 -14.12 -16.89 16.52
N ILE A 133 -14.67 -15.94 15.75
CA ILE A 133 -13.87 -14.98 14.97
C ILE A 133 -13.00 -14.14 15.89
N GLN A 134 -13.54 -13.69 17.03
CA GLN A 134 -12.80 -12.91 18.01
C GLN A 134 -11.67 -13.74 18.64
N GLU A 135 -11.94 -15.00 18.96
CA GLU A 135 -10.93 -15.92 19.46
C GLU A 135 -9.78 -16.14 18.47
N LEU A 136 -10.10 -16.44 17.20
CA LEU A 136 -9.09 -16.65 16.16
C LEU A 136 -8.23 -15.38 15.92
N THR A 137 -8.86 -14.21 15.91
CA THR A 137 -8.17 -12.91 15.80
C THR A 137 -7.23 -12.68 16.98
N ARG A 138 -7.69 -12.97 18.21
CA ARG A 138 -6.88 -12.84 19.44
C ARG A 138 -5.68 -13.80 19.43
N LEU A 139 -5.88 -15.03 18.95
CA LEU A 139 -4.83 -16.05 18.79
C LEU A 139 -3.92 -15.81 17.58
N LYS A 140 -4.14 -14.73 16.81
CA LYS A 140 -3.38 -14.40 15.58
C LYS A 140 -3.51 -15.43 14.46
N GLN A 141 -4.55 -16.27 14.52
CA GLN A 141 -4.92 -17.30 13.55
C GLN A 141 -5.97 -16.82 12.55
N ARG A 142 -6.26 -15.51 12.54
CA ARG A 142 -7.07 -14.83 11.53
C ARG A 142 -6.43 -13.50 11.18
N LYS A 143 -6.06 -13.35 9.92
CA LYS A 143 -5.32 -12.20 9.37
C LYS A 143 -6.07 -11.66 8.16
N ASN A 144 -6.57 -10.43 8.23
CA ASN A 144 -7.13 -9.76 7.07
C ASN A 144 -5.98 -9.38 6.12
N ILE A 145 -5.96 -9.97 4.93
CA ILE A 145 -4.95 -9.72 3.91
C ILE A 145 -5.55 -8.88 2.79
N THR A 146 -4.94 -7.75 2.50
CA THR A 146 -5.39 -6.85 1.43
C THR A 146 -4.23 -6.31 0.62
N LEU A 147 -4.42 -6.18 -0.69
CA LEU A 147 -3.50 -5.51 -1.60
C LEU A 147 -4.11 -4.21 -2.11
N ASN A 148 -3.45 -3.11 -1.77
CA ASN A 148 -3.81 -1.77 -2.22
C ASN A 148 -2.68 -1.19 -3.07
N ILE A 149 -3.03 -0.66 -4.23
CA ILE A 149 -2.04 -0.08 -5.15
C ILE A 149 -2.33 1.40 -5.32
N TYR A 150 -1.29 2.22 -5.27
CA TYR A 150 -1.38 3.65 -5.45
C TYR A 150 -0.54 4.10 -6.63
N THR A 151 -1.09 4.95 -7.49
CA THR A 151 -0.39 5.46 -8.68
C THR A 151 -0.40 6.98 -8.67
N THR A 152 0.65 7.59 -9.20
CA THR A 152 0.78 9.05 -9.23
C THR A 152 0.56 9.62 -10.62
N TYR A 153 0.05 10.85 -10.66
CA TYR A 153 0.07 11.71 -11.83
C TYR A 153 0.61 13.08 -11.44
N THR A 154 1.76 13.46 -11.98
CA THR A 154 2.54 14.62 -11.58
C THR A 154 2.54 15.67 -12.67
N ILE A 155 2.07 16.87 -12.35
CA ILE A 155 2.10 18.02 -13.24
C ILE A 155 3.29 18.91 -12.86
N LYS A 156 4.22 19.09 -13.81
CA LYS A 156 5.42 19.93 -13.67
C LYS A 156 5.34 21.18 -14.56
N PRO A 157 5.79 22.34 -14.08
CA PRO A 157 6.01 23.51 -14.93
C PRO A 157 7.19 23.24 -15.89
N GLY A 158 7.11 23.72 -17.13
CA GLY A 158 8.17 23.63 -18.15
C GLY A 158 8.31 22.31 -18.90
N GLY A 159 7.36 21.37 -18.76
CA GLY A 159 7.35 20.14 -19.57
C GLY A 159 7.06 20.43 -21.05
N ILE A 160 7.47 19.54 -21.96
CA ILE A 160 7.25 19.67 -23.42
C ILE A 160 5.74 19.82 -23.76
N GLU A 161 4.85 19.40 -22.87
CA GLU A 161 3.39 19.54 -22.97
C GLU A 161 2.78 20.70 -22.15
N ALA A 162 3.56 21.39 -21.32
CA ALA A 162 3.07 22.47 -20.47
C ALA A 162 3.20 23.80 -21.23
N GLY A 163 2.10 24.30 -21.81
CA GLY A 163 2.06 25.68 -22.29
C GLY A 163 2.06 26.70 -21.14
N ASP A 164 2.39 27.96 -21.42
CA ASP A 164 2.41 29.08 -20.45
C ASP A 164 1.13 29.18 -19.59
N SER A 165 -0.02 28.77 -20.15
CA SER A 165 -1.32 28.75 -19.46
C SER A 165 -1.41 27.72 -18.33
N ILE A 166 -0.72 26.58 -18.44
CA ILE A 166 -0.67 25.52 -17.43
C ILE A 166 0.22 25.94 -16.26
N GLU A 167 1.35 26.62 -16.53
CA GLU A 167 2.25 27.13 -15.50
C GLU A 167 1.58 28.20 -14.63
N LEU A 168 0.92 29.17 -15.28
CA LEU A 168 0.09 30.17 -14.61
C LEU A 168 -1.05 29.52 -13.81
N ALA A 169 -1.63 28.42 -14.31
CA ALA A 169 -2.69 27.69 -13.61
C ALA A 169 -2.16 26.97 -12.36
N ILE A 170 -0.99 26.35 -12.39
CA ILE A 170 -0.40 25.67 -11.22
C ILE A 170 -0.04 26.69 -10.12
N VAL A 171 0.58 27.82 -10.50
CA VAL A 171 0.96 28.87 -9.56
C VAL A 171 -0.27 29.59 -8.99
N LYS A 172 -1.29 29.86 -9.81
CA LYS A 172 -2.55 30.45 -9.33
C LYS A 172 -3.40 29.48 -8.53
N LEU A 173 -3.41 28.18 -8.87
CA LEU A 173 -4.14 27.15 -8.13
C LEU A 173 -3.51 26.90 -6.76
N SER A 174 -2.19 26.75 -6.69
CA SER A 174 -1.49 26.68 -5.40
C SER A 174 -1.74 27.93 -4.55
N ASN A 175 -1.82 29.11 -5.16
CA ASN A 175 -2.21 30.35 -4.47
C ASN A 175 -3.71 30.44 -4.15
N PHE A 176 -4.61 29.85 -4.94
CA PHE A 176 -6.07 29.80 -4.72
C PHE A 176 -6.42 28.84 -3.59
N LEU A 177 -5.78 27.67 -3.56
CA LEU A 177 -5.84 26.71 -2.46
C LEU A 177 -5.24 27.29 -1.16
N GLN A 178 -4.26 28.21 -1.26
CA GLN A 178 -3.63 28.88 -0.10
C GLN A 178 -4.34 30.16 0.38
N ARG A 179 -4.83 31.01 -0.52
CA ARG A 179 -5.61 32.21 -0.22
C ARG A 179 -7.07 31.80 -0.18
N ARG A 180 -7.51 31.19 0.93
CA ARG A 180 -8.89 30.70 1.15
C ARG A 180 -9.93 31.54 0.38
N PHE A 181 -10.35 31.02 -0.76
CA PHE A 181 -11.57 31.28 -1.52
C PHE A 181 -12.22 32.66 -1.37
N THR A 182 -11.48 33.72 -1.67
CA THR A 182 -12.11 34.99 -2.06
C THR A 182 -12.63 34.88 -3.51
N PRO A 183 -13.81 35.44 -3.85
CA PRO A 183 -14.37 35.41 -5.22
C PRO A 183 -13.52 36.11 -6.29
N THR A 184 -12.39 36.70 -5.91
CA THR A 184 -11.63 37.67 -6.70
C THR A 184 -10.32 37.12 -7.29
N GLY A 185 -10.00 35.83 -7.10
CA GLY A 185 -8.65 35.31 -7.40
C GLY A 185 -8.45 34.50 -8.69
N ALA A 186 -9.46 33.77 -9.16
CA ALA A 186 -9.32 32.87 -10.30
C ALA A 186 -9.96 33.46 -11.56
N THR A 187 -9.14 33.80 -12.54
CA THR A 187 -9.63 34.07 -13.90
C THR A 187 -10.36 32.85 -14.45
N GLU A 188 -11.45 33.04 -15.20
CA GLU A 188 -12.23 31.95 -15.85
C GLU A 188 -11.33 30.99 -16.67
N LEU A 189 -10.27 31.55 -17.26
CA LEU A 189 -9.20 30.81 -17.95
C LEU A 189 -8.45 29.82 -17.05
N THR A 190 -8.19 30.17 -15.79
CA THR A 190 -7.50 29.33 -14.81
C THR A 190 -8.36 28.14 -14.38
N LEU A 191 -9.67 28.36 -14.22
CA LEU A 191 -10.62 27.28 -13.94
C LEU A 191 -10.71 26.31 -15.11
N LYS A 192 -10.80 26.82 -16.35
CA LYS A 192 -10.80 25.98 -17.56
C LYS A 192 -9.52 25.15 -17.70
N SER A 193 -8.35 25.74 -17.50
CA SER A 193 -7.07 25.00 -17.53
C SER A 193 -7.00 23.93 -16.44
N PHE A 194 -7.54 24.21 -15.24
CA PHE A 194 -7.54 23.21 -14.18
C PHE A 194 -8.53 22.07 -14.45
N GLN A 195 -9.72 22.37 -14.98
CA GLN A 195 -10.66 21.34 -15.45
C GLN A 195 -10.02 20.43 -16.52
N GLN A 196 -9.24 20.99 -17.44
CA GLN A 196 -8.47 20.21 -18.42
C GLN A 196 -7.43 19.28 -17.75
N ILE A 197 -6.75 19.74 -16.70
CA ILE A 197 -5.81 18.92 -15.92
C ILE A 197 -6.55 17.75 -15.26
N LEU A 198 -7.71 18.01 -14.64
CA LEU A 198 -8.51 16.98 -13.99
C LEU A 198 -9.11 15.99 -14.99
N ASP A 199 -9.52 16.46 -16.17
CA ASP A 199 -9.94 15.61 -17.29
C ASP A 199 -8.80 14.68 -17.75
N LYS A 200 -7.58 15.23 -17.91
CA LYS A 200 -6.40 14.42 -18.23
C LYS A 200 -6.10 13.43 -17.11
N ALA A 201 -6.27 13.82 -15.85
CA ALA A 201 -6.06 12.96 -14.69
C ALA A 201 -7.01 11.74 -14.69
N ILE A 202 -8.26 11.89 -15.14
CA ILE A 202 -9.19 10.76 -15.33
C ILE A 202 -8.64 9.78 -16.36
N ASN A 203 -8.18 10.27 -17.52
CA ASN A 203 -7.64 9.42 -18.59
C ASN A 203 -6.36 8.70 -18.13
N VAL A 204 -5.48 9.39 -17.39
CA VAL A 204 -4.27 8.78 -16.80
C VAL A 204 -4.64 7.69 -15.81
N SER A 205 -5.62 7.92 -14.94
CA SER A 205 -6.11 6.89 -14.02
C SER A 205 -6.67 5.66 -14.74
N LEU A 206 -7.39 5.85 -15.85
CA LEU A 206 -7.88 4.73 -16.67
C LEU A 206 -6.72 3.95 -17.30
N ARG A 207 -5.69 4.64 -17.80
CA ARG A 207 -4.48 3.97 -18.31
C ARG A 207 -3.77 3.20 -17.20
N HIS A 208 -3.66 3.75 -16.00
CA HIS A 208 -3.08 3.03 -14.86
C HIS A 208 -3.89 1.79 -14.49
N GLN A 209 -5.22 1.86 -14.53
CA GLN A 209 -6.07 0.69 -14.32
C GLN A 209 -5.86 -0.38 -15.38
N GLN A 210 -5.69 0.02 -16.64
CA GLN A 210 -5.36 -0.89 -17.73
C GLN A 210 -4.03 -1.60 -17.49
N ILE A 211 -2.97 -0.85 -17.14
CA ILE A 211 -1.64 -1.41 -16.82
C ILE A 211 -1.76 -2.45 -15.70
N LEU A 212 -2.45 -2.12 -14.60
CA LEU A 212 -2.65 -3.04 -13.48
C LEU A 212 -3.51 -4.27 -13.87
N SER A 213 -4.45 -4.11 -14.78
CA SER A 213 -5.24 -5.24 -15.31
C SER A 213 -4.40 -6.14 -16.21
N GLU A 214 -3.54 -5.57 -17.04
CA GLU A 214 -2.57 -6.28 -17.89
C GLU A 214 -1.53 -7.04 -17.04
N MET A 215 -1.17 -6.52 -15.86
CA MET A 215 -0.39 -7.25 -14.85
C MET A 215 -1.16 -8.41 -14.18
N GLY A 216 -2.48 -8.53 -14.40
CA GLY A 216 -3.32 -9.55 -13.77
C GLY A 216 -3.82 -9.21 -12.35
N LEU A 217 -3.84 -7.93 -11.97
CA LEU A 217 -4.16 -7.48 -10.60
C LEU A 217 -5.59 -6.95 -10.41
N PHE A 218 -6.34 -6.82 -11.51
CA PHE A 218 -7.77 -6.44 -11.57
C PHE A 218 -8.17 -5.31 -10.59
N PRO A 219 -7.74 -4.06 -10.84
CA PRO A 219 -7.91 -2.94 -9.91
C PRO A 219 -9.37 -2.48 -9.81
N SER A 220 -9.81 -2.18 -8.59
CA SER A 220 -11.05 -1.47 -8.28
C SER A 220 -10.73 -0.07 -7.72
N PRO A 221 -11.13 1.02 -8.38
CA PRO A 221 -10.86 2.39 -7.92
C PRO A 221 -11.44 2.68 -6.54
N LYS A 222 -10.65 3.32 -5.68
CA LYS A 222 -11.11 3.79 -4.38
C LYS A 222 -11.79 5.15 -4.48
N SER A 223 -12.82 5.34 -3.67
CA SER A 223 -13.42 6.64 -3.42
C SER A 223 -12.56 7.48 -2.47
N GLU A 224 -12.82 8.79 -2.43
CA GLU A 224 -12.14 9.69 -1.50
C GLU A 224 -12.41 9.32 -0.03
N LYS A 225 -13.59 8.77 0.27
CA LYS A 225 -13.93 8.32 1.62
C LYS A 225 -13.10 7.12 2.05
N GLN A 226 -12.91 6.15 1.15
CA GLN A 226 -12.06 4.98 1.42
C GLN A 226 -10.62 5.38 1.65
N LEU A 227 -10.08 6.26 0.80
CA LEU A 227 -8.74 6.83 0.98
C LEU A 227 -8.60 7.52 2.33
N TRP A 228 -9.58 8.32 2.73
CA TRP A 228 -9.56 9.00 4.02
C TRP A 228 -9.60 8.06 5.23
N ILE A 229 -10.43 7.01 5.16
CA ILE A 229 -10.54 5.99 6.21
C ILE A 229 -9.19 5.30 6.40
N GLU A 230 -8.55 4.90 5.31
CA GLU A 230 -7.25 4.23 5.33
C GLU A 230 -6.15 5.16 5.85
N LEU A 231 -6.13 6.42 5.40
CA LEU A 231 -5.16 7.40 5.89
C LEU A 231 -5.32 7.63 7.40
N SER A 232 -6.56 7.75 7.88
CA SER A 232 -6.86 7.90 9.31
C SER A 232 -6.35 6.69 10.10
N PHE A 233 -6.57 5.48 9.58
CA PHE A 233 -6.06 4.24 10.17
C PHE A 233 -4.53 4.22 10.23
N HIS A 234 -3.83 4.54 9.13
CA HIS A 234 -2.36 4.50 9.09
C HIS A 234 -1.70 5.58 9.97
N LEU A 235 -2.36 6.73 10.16
CA LEU A 235 -1.94 7.76 11.11
C LEU A 235 -2.27 7.38 12.57
N GLY A 236 -3.15 6.41 12.81
CA GLY A 236 -3.72 6.18 14.13
C GLY A 236 -4.54 7.36 14.65
N ALA A 237 -5.18 8.08 13.73
CA ALA A 237 -6.12 9.14 14.02
C ALA A 237 -7.54 8.57 14.14
N LYS A 238 -8.36 9.18 15.00
CA LYS A 238 -9.79 8.86 15.06
C LYS A 238 -10.44 9.22 13.74
N LEU A 239 -11.28 8.32 13.22
CA LEU A 239 -12.00 8.56 11.98
C LEU A 239 -12.96 9.74 12.17
N VAL A 240 -12.76 10.78 11.37
CA VAL A 240 -13.63 11.96 11.29
C VAL A 240 -14.06 12.17 9.84
N LYS A 241 -15.08 13.01 9.62
CA LYS A 241 -15.48 13.36 8.25
C LYS A 241 -14.37 14.17 7.59
N VAL A 242 -14.14 13.94 6.29
CA VAL A 242 -13.24 14.75 5.48
C VAL A 242 -13.71 16.21 5.56
N PRO A 243 -12.86 17.18 5.95
CA PRO A 243 -13.31 18.56 6.16
C PRO A 243 -13.86 19.21 4.90
N HIS A 244 -13.18 18.99 3.78
CA HIS A 244 -13.57 19.48 2.47
C HIS A 244 -13.03 18.55 1.38
N THR A 245 -13.78 18.45 0.28
CA THR A 245 -13.43 17.64 -0.88
C THR A 245 -13.62 18.46 -2.14
N LEU A 246 -12.63 18.45 -3.03
CA LEU A 246 -12.76 19.01 -4.37
C LEU A 246 -13.51 18.02 -5.25
N VAL A 247 -14.64 18.43 -5.84
CA VAL A 247 -15.46 17.57 -6.69
C VAL A 247 -15.44 18.09 -8.12
N PHE A 248 -15.05 17.22 -9.04
CA PHE A 248 -15.07 17.49 -10.47
C PHE A 248 -16.01 16.49 -11.14
N ASP A 249 -17.11 17.00 -11.69
CA ASP A 249 -18.08 16.20 -12.42
C ASP A 249 -18.65 16.90 -13.66
N GLU A 250 -19.71 16.36 -14.25
CA GLU A 250 -20.36 16.92 -15.45
C GLU A 250 -20.87 18.35 -15.24
N SER A 251 -21.16 18.74 -13.99
CA SER A 251 -21.55 20.12 -13.62
C SER A 251 -20.37 21.07 -13.47
N GLY A 252 -19.13 20.55 -13.59
CA GLY A 252 -17.90 21.30 -13.48
C GLY A 252 -17.18 21.05 -12.15
N LEU A 253 -16.39 22.04 -11.73
CA LEU A 253 -15.56 21.98 -10.55
C LEU A 253 -16.24 22.72 -9.39
N ARG A 254 -16.42 22.05 -8.26
CA ARG A 254 -16.95 22.64 -7.02
C ARG A 254 -16.24 22.09 -5.79
N GLU A 255 -16.51 22.68 -4.65
CA GLU A 255 -16.06 22.18 -3.36
C GLU A 255 -17.26 21.76 -2.50
N GLU A 256 -17.12 20.60 -1.85
CA GLU A 256 -18.09 20.10 -0.87
C GLU A 256 -17.45 20.18 0.52
N PHE A 257 -18.05 20.99 1.40
CA PHE A 257 -17.64 21.14 2.80
C PHE A 257 -18.54 20.29 3.70
N ASN A 258 -17.94 19.60 4.68
CA ASN A 258 -18.71 18.91 5.71
C ASN A 258 -18.91 19.82 6.92
N GLU A 259 -20.08 20.45 7.02
CA GLU A 259 -20.43 21.46 8.05
C GLU A 259 -20.58 20.92 9.49
N ALA A 260 -20.30 19.63 9.74
CA ALA A 260 -20.60 18.97 11.01
C ALA A 260 -19.76 19.46 12.23
N GLN A 261 -18.92 20.48 12.08
CA GLN A 261 -18.14 21.09 13.17
C GLN A 261 -18.44 22.59 13.38
N ALA A 262 -19.54 23.12 12.84
CA ALA A 262 -19.98 24.47 13.22
C ALA A 262 -20.68 24.45 14.59
N THR A 263 -19.90 24.28 15.67
CA THR A 263 -20.39 24.69 17.00
C THR A 263 -20.35 26.22 17.03
N GLN A 264 -21.50 26.80 17.32
CA GLN A 264 -21.75 28.24 17.27
C GLN A 264 -20.74 29.02 18.12
N SER A 265 -20.36 30.17 17.59
CA SER A 265 -19.52 31.24 18.16
C SER A 265 -17.99 31.09 18.00
N GLN A 266 -17.45 32.11 17.31
CA GLN A 266 -16.03 32.48 17.14
C GLN A 266 -15.31 31.82 15.95
N HIS A 267 -14.99 32.68 14.96
CA HIS A 267 -14.18 32.46 13.74
C HIS A 267 -14.30 31.08 13.05
N ILE A 268 -14.94 31.07 11.87
CA ILE A 268 -14.96 29.90 10.98
C ILE A 268 -13.55 29.73 10.38
N ASP A 269 -12.63 29.18 11.17
CA ASP A 269 -11.36 28.67 10.66
C ASP A 269 -11.59 27.25 10.12
N PHE A 270 -11.90 27.17 8.83
CA PHE A 270 -12.04 25.90 8.12
C PHE A 270 -10.73 25.11 8.20
N SER A 271 -10.65 24.14 9.11
CA SER A 271 -9.42 23.41 9.40
C SER A 271 -8.92 22.63 8.18
N HIS A 272 -7.65 22.76 7.86
CA HIS A 272 -7.00 22.06 6.75
C HIS A 272 -7.04 20.53 6.98
N ALA A 273 -7.09 19.72 5.91
CA ALA A 273 -7.27 18.27 6.01
C ALA A 273 -6.20 17.62 6.91
N ALA A 274 -4.93 18.04 6.76
CA ALA A 274 -3.84 17.57 7.61
C ALA A 274 -4.04 17.94 9.10
N SER A 275 -4.50 19.16 9.38
CA SER A 275 -4.74 19.63 10.75
C SER A 275 -5.89 18.88 11.41
N VAL A 276 -6.94 18.57 10.66
CA VAL A 276 -8.04 17.74 11.18
C VAL A 276 -7.58 16.32 11.49
N LEU A 277 -6.73 15.71 10.65
CA LEU A 277 -6.15 14.39 10.96
C LEU A 277 -5.34 14.43 12.26
N LEU A 278 -4.42 15.40 12.37
CA LEU A 278 -3.49 15.47 13.49
C LEU A 278 -4.18 15.83 14.79
N ASN A 279 -5.16 16.73 14.77
CA ASN A 279 -5.97 17.05 15.96
C ASN A 279 -6.75 15.83 16.49
N ASN A 280 -7.01 14.84 15.64
CA ASN A 280 -7.73 13.61 16.02
C ASN A 280 -6.80 12.42 16.34
N GLY A 281 -5.48 12.63 16.36
CA GLY A 281 -4.50 11.66 16.80
C GLY A 281 -3.11 12.02 16.30
N ILE A 282 -2.29 12.63 17.16
CA ILE A 282 -0.91 12.99 16.83
C ILE A 282 -0.03 11.75 17.06
N PRO A 283 0.58 11.17 16.01
CA PRO A 283 1.55 10.10 16.16
C PRO A 283 2.74 10.60 16.98
N TYR A 284 3.23 9.80 17.93
CA TYR A 284 4.48 10.10 18.62
C TYR A 284 5.65 9.46 17.87
N ALA A 285 6.48 10.29 17.24
CA ALA A 285 7.62 9.86 16.46
C ALA A 285 8.89 9.81 17.32
N ALA A 286 9.41 8.60 17.54
CA ALA A 286 10.77 8.38 18.03
C ALA A 286 11.72 8.06 16.85
N ARG A 287 13.03 8.06 17.09
CA ARG A 287 14.02 7.69 16.05
C ARG A 287 13.82 6.27 15.53
N GLN A 288 13.54 5.35 16.45
CA GLN A 288 13.46 3.91 16.19
C GLN A 288 12.04 3.48 15.80
N TRP A 289 10.99 4.15 16.26
CA TRP A 289 9.62 3.68 16.09
C TRP A 289 8.64 4.85 16.06
N VAL A 290 7.41 4.59 15.61
CA VAL A 290 6.30 5.55 15.70
C VAL A 290 5.19 4.94 16.55
N CYS A 291 4.67 5.69 17.52
CA CYS A 291 3.51 5.25 18.32
C CYS A 291 2.24 5.90 17.77
N LEU A 292 1.28 5.05 17.42
CA LEU A 292 -0.05 5.40 16.93
C LEU A 292 -1.02 5.41 18.12
N PRO A 293 -1.56 6.57 18.52
CA PRO A 293 -2.22 6.74 19.81
C PRO A 293 -3.63 6.13 19.87
N ASN A 294 -4.41 6.22 18.78
CA ASN A 294 -5.82 5.83 18.76
C ASN A 294 -6.05 4.59 17.90
N GLN A 295 -5.22 3.56 18.09
CA GLN A 295 -5.46 2.26 17.48
C GLN A 295 -6.48 1.47 18.33
N LYS A 296 -7.30 0.62 17.68
CA LYS A 296 -8.49 0.02 18.30
C LYS A 296 -8.18 -0.79 19.56
N ASN A 297 -7.02 -1.45 19.60
CA ASN A 297 -6.57 -2.28 20.73
C ASN A 297 -5.60 -1.53 21.67
N GLY A 298 -5.78 -0.21 21.78
CA GLY A 298 -4.84 0.67 22.45
C GLY A 298 -3.70 1.09 21.55
N LYS A 299 -2.66 1.70 22.13
CA LYS A 299 -1.54 2.25 21.37
C LYS A 299 -0.78 1.14 20.65
N LYS A 300 -0.40 1.38 19.40
CA LYS A 300 0.51 0.49 18.64
C LYS A 300 1.81 1.20 18.33
N TYR A 301 2.90 0.49 18.46
CA TYR A 301 4.21 0.93 18.04
C TYR A 301 4.52 0.32 16.67
N VAL A 302 5.11 1.13 15.81
CA VAL A 302 5.44 0.78 14.42
C VAL A 302 6.95 0.74 14.27
N GLY A 303 7.45 -0.45 13.96
CA GLY A 303 8.80 -0.67 13.47
C GLY A 303 8.85 -0.56 11.95
N VAL A 304 10.02 -0.19 11.44
CA VAL A 304 10.30 -0.06 10.02
C VAL A 304 11.50 -0.94 9.69
N MET A 305 11.36 -1.79 8.69
CA MET A 305 12.46 -2.54 8.08
C MET A 305 12.60 -2.15 6.61
N THR A 306 13.82 -2.23 6.09
CA THR A 306 14.12 -1.95 4.67
C THR A 306 15.07 -2.99 4.11
N LEU A 307 15.02 -3.21 2.81
CA LEU A 307 15.99 -4.04 2.10
C LEU A 307 17.35 -3.33 2.02
N THR A 308 18.39 -3.91 2.62
CA THR A 308 19.78 -3.42 2.49
C THR A 308 20.56 -4.14 1.42
N GLN A 309 20.29 -5.43 1.23
CA GLN A 309 20.95 -6.25 0.23
C GLN A 309 19.93 -6.97 -0.64
N LYS A 310 20.14 -6.90 -1.96
CA LYS A 310 19.31 -7.55 -2.98
C LYS A 310 19.50 -9.08 -2.95
N PRO A 311 18.45 -9.88 -3.19
CA PRO A 311 18.60 -11.31 -3.49
C PRO A 311 19.46 -11.53 -4.74
N GLU A 312 20.40 -12.47 -4.71
CA GLU A 312 21.30 -12.75 -5.84
C GLU A 312 20.56 -13.30 -7.05
N ALA A 313 19.78 -14.36 -6.85
CA ALA A 313 18.94 -14.98 -7.87
C ALA A 313 17.83 -15.78 -7.20
N PHE A 314 16.74 -15.99 -7.92
CA PHE A 314 15.66 -16.89 -7.50
C PHE A 314 15.87 -18.26 -8.13
N ALA A 315 15.60 -19.33 -7.36
CA ALA A 315 15.76 -20.70 -7.84
C ALA A 315 14.82 -21.05 -9.02
N SER A 316 13.66 -20.39 -9.08
CA SER A 316 12.67 -20.50 -10.15
C SER A 316 11.75 -19.28 -10.15
N THR A 317 11.02 -19.06 -11.24
CA THR A 317 9.99 -18.02 -11.34
C THR A 317 8.90 -18.18 -10.27
N THR A 318 8.55 -19.43 -9.92
CA THR A 318 7.63 -19.70 -8.80
C THR A 318 8.19 -19.22 -7.47
N ALA A 319 9.47 -19.52 -7.19
CA ALA A 319 10.14 -19.09 -5.97
C ALA A 319 10.28 -17.56 -5.92
N GLN A 320 10.47 -16.91 -7.07
CA GLN A 320 10.48 -15.47 -7.20
C GLN A 320 9.13 -14.87 -6.83
N ILE A 321 8.04 -15.24 -7.51
CA ILE A 321 6.70 -14.68 -7.26
C ILE A 321 6.28 -14.87 -5.80
N ARG A 322 6.64 -16.01 -5.20
CA ARG A 322 6.30 -16.33 -3.80
C ARG A 322 7.31 -15.85 -2.78
N PHE A 323 8.37 -15.13 -3.15
CA PHE A 323 9.48 -14.82 -2.24
C PHE A 323 9.00 -14.16 -0.93
N LEU A 324 8.27 -13.05 -1.03
CA LEU A 324 7.72 -12.37 0.16
C LEU A 324 6.59 -13.19 0.81
N TRP A 325 5.72 -13.83 0.01
CA TRP A 325 4.64 -14.66 0.54
C TRP A 325 5.14 -15.78 1.46
N ASN A 326 6.19 -16.50 1.06
CA ASN A 326 6.77 -17.59 1.84
C ASN A 326 7.38 -17.14 3.19
N ILE A 327 7.66 -15.83 3.34
CA ILE A 327 8.13 -15.24 4.60
C ILE A 327 6.92 -14.79 5.44
N PHE A 328 6.03 -14.00 4.84
CA PHE A 328 4.99 -13.28 5.57
C PHE A 328 3.67 -14.05 5.75
N ALA A 329 3.44 -15.13 5.00
CA ALA A 329 2.29 -16.02 5.18
C ALA A 329 2.42 -16.92 6.42
N ARG A 330 3.62 -17.02 7.02
CA ARG A 330 3.90 -17.86 8.20
C ARG A 330 3.02 -17.48 9.39
N ASP A 331 2.63 -18.47 10.17
CA ASP A 331 1.73 -18.34 11.32
C ASP A 331 2.23 -17.33 12.35
N ILE A 332 3.52 -17.40 12.68
CA ILE A 332 4.15 -16.54 13.69
C ILE A 332 4.23 -15.07 13.27
N ILE A 333 4.16 -14.79 11.96
CA ILE A 333 4.22 -13.44 11.41
C ILE A 333 2.80 -12.87 11.32
N HIS A 334 2.59 -11.73 11.97
CA HIS A 334 1.29 -11.07 12.07
C HIS A 334 1.45 -9.57 12.28
N ASP A 335 0.38 -8.82 12.00
CA ASP A 335 0.29 -7.37 12.16
C ASP A 335 1.45 -6.64 11.44
N ILE A 336 1.53 -6.83 10.11
CA ILE A 336 2.56 -6.23 9.25
C ILE A 336 1.98 -5.62 7.98
N GLU A 337 2.71 -4.66 7.41
CA GLU A 337 2.47 -4.15 6.06
C GLU A 337 3.76 -4.18 5.26
N ILE A 338 3.66 -4.50 3.98
CA ILE A 338 4.77 -4.50 3.02
C ILE A 338 4.44 -3.47 1.96
N ILE A 339 5.31 -2.48 1.82
CA ILE A 339 5.17 -1.37 0.89
C ILE A 339 6.33 -1.43 -0.11
N THR A 340 6.00 -1.60 -1.38
CA THR A 340 6.94 -1.59 -2.49
C THR A 340 6.60 -0.45 -3.45
N GLU A 341 7.44 0.58 -3.50
CA GLU A 341 7.34 1.66 -4.50
C GLU A 341 8.25 1.36 -5.68
N ILE A 342 7.70 1.35 -6.89
CA ILE A 342 8.39 1.11 -8.16
C ILE A 342 8.32 2.40 -8.98
N SER A 343 9.46 2.82 -9.52
CA SER A 343 9.54 3.94 -10.47
C SER A 343 10.60 3.68 -11.54
N PRO A 344 10.42 4.14 -12.78
CA PRO A 344 11.44 3.99 -13.82
C PRO A 344 12.78 4.58 -13.38
N ALA A 345 13.88 3.87 -13.64
CA ALA A 345 15.23 4.42 -13.45
C ALA A 345 15.72 5.12 -14.72
N ASP A 346 16.63 6.08 -14.57
CA ASP A 346 17.26 6.71 -15.72
C ASP A 346 18.15 5.70 -16.44
N GLN A 347 17.74 5.32 -17.66
CA GLN A 347 18.44 4.34 -18.48
C GLN A 347 19.86 4.78 -18.82
N LYS A 348 20.12 6.08 -19.00
CA LYS A 348 21.47 6.60 -19.31
C LYS A 348 22.38 6.48 -18.09
N LEU A 349 21.91 6.92 -16.93
CA LEU A 349 22.66 6.79 -15.68
C LEU A 349 22.90 5.34 -15.30
N THR A 350 21.93 4.45 -15.53
CA THR A 350 22.08 3.03 -15.25
C THR A 350 23.08 2.37 -16.20
N ARG A 351 23.03 2.66 -17.49
CA ARG A 351 24.04 2.20 -18.46
C ARG A 351 25.44 2.69 -18.09
N LEU A 352 25.58 3.95 -17.68
CA LEU A 352 26.86 4.51 -17.23
C LEU A 352 27.36 3.85 -15.95
N ALA A 353 26.50 3.64 -14.95
CA ALA A 353 26.84 2.94 -13.71
C ALA A 353 27.29 1.50 -13.98
N GLN A 354 26.58 0.77 -14.86
CA GLN A 354 26.98 -0.57 -15.27
C GLN A 354 28.30 -0.57 -16.03
N GLN A 355 28.53 0.35 -16.97
CA GLN A 355 29.82 0.51 -17.65
C GLN A 355 30.95 0.79 -16.64
N MET A 356 30.71 1.58 -15.60
CA MET A 356 31.67 1.82 -14.54
C MET A 356 31.95 0.57 -13.69
N ILE A 357 30.93 -0.23 -13.37
CA ILE A 357 31.09 -1.53 -12.68
C ILE A 357 31.92 -2.48 -13.56
N THR A 358 31.61 -2.60 -14.85
CA THR A 358 32.38 -3.41 -15.81
C THR A 358 33.83 -2.94 -15.89
N ARG A 359 34.07 -1.62 -15.93
CA ARG A 359 35.44 -1.10 -15.96
C ARG A 359 36.19 -1.41 -14.66
N ARG A 360 35.52 -1.33 -13.50
CA ARG A 360 36.09 -1.68 -12.20
C ARG A 360 36.37 -3.17 -12.06
N SER A 361 35.48 -4.04 -12.53
CA SER A 361 35.68 -5.50 -12.50
C SER A 361 36.83 -5.93 -13.41
N LEU A 362 36.91 -5.38 -14.62
CA LEU A 362 38.04 -5.61 -15.53
C LEU A 362 39.37 -5.11 -14.95
N HIS A 363 39.39 -3.93 -14.32
CA HIS A 363 40.59 -3.44 -13.63
C HIS A 363 40.98 -4.28 -12.42
N ALA A 364 40.01 -4.82 -11.67
CA ALA A 364 40.25 -5.75 -10.58
C ALA A 364 40.81 -7.09 -11.09
N GLU A 365 40.30 -7.61 -12.21
CA GLU A 365 40.77 -8.83 -12.86
C GLU A 365 42.20 -8.68 -13.42
N ILE A 366 42.50 -7.55 -14.07
CA ILE A 366 43.85 -7.20 -14.52
C ILE A 366 44.81 -7.04 -13.33
N SER A 367 44.34 -6.53 -12.19
CA SER A 367 45.15 -6.40 -10.97
C SER A 367 45.33 -7.74 -10.23
N ALA A 368 44.33 -8.63 -10.26
CA ALA A 368 44.34 -9.97 -9.67
C ALA A 368 45.14 -10.99 -10.51
N SER A 369 45.33 -10.72 -11.81
CA SER A 369 46.17 -11.50 -12.73
C SER A 369 47.63 -11.67 -12.26
N LYS A 370 48.05 -10.93 -11.21
CA LYS A 370 49.40 -11.02 -10.65
C LYS A 370 49.59 -11.99 -9.48
N LYS A 371 48.58 -12.66 -8.90
CA LYS A 371 48.86 -13.82 -8.00
C LYS A 371 47.70 -14.72 -7.52
N THR A 372 46.42 -14.45 -7.79
CA THR A 372 45.34 -15.37 -7.40
C THR A 372 44.11 -15.16 -8.27
N ILE A 373 43.53 -16.26 -8.79
CA ILE A 373 42.25 -16.26 -9.48
C ILE A 373 41.17 -15.96 -8.44
N ASP A 374 40.67 -14.72 -8.42
CA ASP A 374 39.57 -14.34 -7.55
C ASP A 374 38.26 -14.68 -8.26
N VAL A 375 37.64 -15.80 -7.87
CA VAL A 375 36.36 -16.28 -8.40
C VAL A 375 35.27 -15.20 -8.30
N ALA A 376 35.31 -14.34 -7.28
CA ALA A 376 34.37 -13.23 -7.15
C ALA A 376 34.52 -12.18 -8.26
N SER A 377 35.74 -11.95 -8.76
CA SER A 377 35.99 -11.02 -9.87
C SER A 377 35.46 -11.56 -11.20
N GLN A 378 35.61 -12.86 -11.46
CA GLN A 378 35.08 -13.53 -12.65
C GLN A 378 33.54 -13.55 -12.64
N ILE A 379 32.92 -13.89 -11.51
CA ILE A 379 31.46 -13.87 -11.34
C ILE A 379 30.91 -12.45 -11.56
N ASN A 380 31.57 -11.41 -11.02
CA ASN A 380 31.17 -10.03 -11.20
C ASN A 380 31.29 -9.55 -12.67
N THR A 381 32.31 -10.00 -13.40
CA THR A 381 32.44 -9.74 -14.84
C THR A 381 31.33 -10.45 -15.62
N GLU A 382 31.01 -11.70 -15.31
CA GLU A 382 29.91 -12.45 -15.94
C GLU A 382 28.55 -11.80 -15.67
N TRP A 383 28.27 -11.41 -14.43
CA TRP A 383 27.07 -10.66 -14.06
C TRP A 383 26.98 -9.33 -14.77
N SER A 384 28.09 -8.61 -14.92
CA SER A 384 28.12 -7.34 -15.66
C SER A 384 27.79 -7.54 -17.14
N VAL A 385 28.30 -8.62 -17.75
CA VAL A 385 27.98 -8.98 -19.14
C VAL A 385 26.52 -9.42 -19.26
N ASN A 386 25.98 -10.19 -18.31
CA ASN A 386 24.59 -10.61 -18.31
C ASN A 386 23.62 -9.44 -18.08
N ALA A 387 23.96 -8.49 -17.20
CA ALA A 387 23.21 -7.26 -16.99
C ALA A 387 23.20 -6.38 -18.25
N GLN A 388 24.35 -6.29 -18.96
CA GLN A 388 24.38 -5.63 -20.27
C GLN A 388 23.50 -6.37 -21.28
N LYS A 389 23.58 -7.70 -21.36
CA LYS A 389 22.71 -8.50 -22.23
C LYS A 389 21.24 -8.24 -21.94
N GLN A 390 20.82 -8.21 -20.68
CA GLN A 390 19.43 -7.93 -20.28
C GLN A 390 18.95 -6.54 -20.73
N LEU A 391 19.79 -5.51 -20.62
CA LEU A 391 19.48 -4.19 -21.17
C LEU A 391 19.41 -4.20 -22.71
N TYR A 392 20.25 -5.00 -23.37
CA TYR A 392 20.21 -5.17 -24.83
C TYR A 392 19.00 -6.00 -25.30
N THR A 393 18.48 -6.91 -24.46
CA THR A 393 17.27 -7.72 -24.74
C THR A 393 15.96 -7.01 -24.40
N GLY A 394 16.00 -5.73 -23.98
CA GLY A 394 14.79 -4.91 -23.76
C GLY A 394 14.22 -4.96 -22.34
N ASP A 395 14.99 -5.42 -21.36
CA ASP A 395 14.65 -5.21 -19.95
C ASP A 395 14.98 -3.78 -19.52
N VAL A 396 14.19 -3.21 -18.60
CA VAL A 396 14.35 -1.82 -18.16
C VAL A 396 14.68 -1.76 -16.68
N PRO A 397 15.64 -0.92 -16.28
CA PRO A 397 15.94 -0.74 -14.87
C PRO A 397 14.85 0.09 -14.20
N VAL A 398 14.46 -0.34 -13.00
CA VAL A 398 13.50 0.37 -12.14
C VAL A 398 14.10 0.56 -10.75
N ASN A 399 13.78 1.69 -10.13
CA ASN A 399 14.10 1.94 -8.73
C ASN A 399 13.00 1.34 -7.86
N VAL A 400 13.41 0.52 -6.89
CA VAL A 400 12.52 -0.14 -5.93
C VAL A 400 12.82 0.37 -4.53
N ALA A 401 11.78 0.78 -3.81
CA ALA A 401 11.82 1.02 -2.37
C ALA A 401 10.97 -0.04 -1.68
N LEU A 402 11.59 -0.94 -0.91
CA LEU A 402 10.90 -1.94 -0.10
C LEU A 402 10.94 -1.53 1.37
N ILE A 403 9.77 -1.32 1.95
CA ILE A 403 9.56 -0.94 3.34
C ILE A 403 8.61 -1.95 3.97
N ILE A 404 8.95 -2.46 5.15
CA ILE A 404 8.05 -3.31 5.94
C ILE A 404 7.74 -2.60 7.24
N LEU A 405 6.47 -2.42 7.53
CA LEU A 405 5.97 -1.88 8.79
C LEU A 405 5.56 -3.03 9.70
N VAL A 406 6.05 -3.03 10.94
CA VAL A 406 5.77 -4.07 11.93
C VAL A 406 5.04 -3.43 13.11
N TYR A 407 3.81 -3.87 13.39
CA TYR A 407 2.94 -3.27 14.41
C TYR A 407 2.93 -4.12 15.68
N ARG A 408 3.30 -3.54 16.82
CA ARG A 408 3.34 -4.23 18.12
C ARG A 408 2.77 -3.39 19.26
N ASN A 409 2.55 -4.00 20.42
CA ASN A 409 2.01 -3.30 21.58
C ASN A 409 3.10 -2.60 22.39
N THR A 410 4.36 -3.04 22.25
CA THR A 410 5.52 -2.47 22.93
C THR A 410 6.69 -2.28 21.95
N PRO A 411 7.63 -1.35 22.23
CA PRO A 411 8.86 -1.21 21.46
C PRO A 411 9.73 -2.49 21.45
N GLU A 412 9.79 -3.21 22.57
CA GLU A 412 10.61 -4.42 22.70
C GLU A 412 10.11 -5.54 21.78
N GLU A 413 8.79 -5.73 21.70
CA GLU A 413 8.16 -6.68 20.77
C GLU A 413 8.50 -6.37 19.30
N ILE A 414 8.76 -5.10 18.96
CA ILE A 414 9.17 -4.73 17.60
C ILE A 414 10.54 -5.32 17.29
N ASP A 415 11.50 -5.16 18.20
CA ASP A 415 12.87 -5.60 17.95
C ASP A 415 12.94 -7.13 17.83
N ASP A 416 12.19 -7.85 18.66
CA ASP A 416 12.05 -9.30 18.58
C ASP A 416 11.39 -9.73 17.25
N ALA A 417 10.30 -9.07 16.86
CA ALA A 417 9.60 -9.37 15.62
C ALA A 417 10.46 -9.07 14.38
N CYS A 418 11.17 -7.94 14.38
CA CYS A 418 12.07 -7.59 13.29
C CYS A 418 13.25 -8.56 13.19
N ARG A 419 13.83 -8.99 14.32
CA ARG A 419 14.89 -10.01 14.33
C ARG A 419 14.38 -11.35 13.78
N LEU A 420 13.18 -11.76 14.17
CA LEU A 420 12.53 -12.96 13.66
C LEU A 420 12.31 -12.88 12.14
N ILE A 421 11.75 -11.79 11.64
CA ILE A 421 11.53 -11.56 10.20
C ILE A 421 12.85 -11.60 9.43
N SER A 422 13.88 -10.88 9.90
CA SER A 422 15.21 -10.89 9.30
C SER A 422 15.79 -12.31 9.23
N GLY A 423 15.58 -13.14 10.26
CA GLY A 423 16.04 -14.52 10.30
C GLY A 423 15.39 -15.46 9.28
N TYR A 424 14.22 -15.09 8.72
CA TYR A 424 13.57 -15.87 7.66
C TYR A 424 13.97 -15.46 6.24
N VAL A 425 14.72 -14.37 6.09
CA VAL A 425 15.23 -13.93 4.79
C VAL A 425 16.48 -14.75 4.45
N ASN A 426 16.42 -15.47 3.33
CA ASN A 426 17.58 -16.23 2.87
C ASN A 426 18.69 -15.28 2.39
N GLN A 427 19.92 -15.52 2.86
CA GLN A 427 21.09 -14.84 2.36
C GLN A 427 21.25 -15.09 0.84
N PRO A 428 21.74 -14.10 0.07
CA PRO A 428 22.36 -12.84 0.52
C PRO A 428 21.38 -11.68 0.70
N ALA A 429 20.07 -11.88 0.52
CA ALA A 429 19.10 -10.82 0.78
C ALA A 429 19.08 -10.48 2.27
N GLU A 430 18.97 -9.19 2.59
CA GLU A 430 18.98 -8.73 3.97
C GLU A 430 17.88 -7.68 4.19
N LEU A 431 16.98 -7.98 5.13
CA LEU A 431 16.05 -7.01 5.68
C LEU A 431 16.58 -6.52 7.02
N THR A 432 16.79 -5.22 7.14
CA THR A 432 17.35 -4.61 8.35
C THR A 432 16.35 -3.67 9.00
N ARG A 433 16.39 -3.66 10.33
CA ARG A 433 15.61 -2.75 11.17
C ARG A 433 16.18 -1.33 11.10
N GLU A 434 15.35 -0.37 10.72
CA GLU A 434 15.71 1.05 10.77
C GLU A 434 15.61 1.57 12.22
N THR A 435 16.68 2.17 12.75
CA THR A 435 16.73 2.65 14.15
C THR A 435 16.94 4.15 14.29
N GLN A 436 17.27 4.87 13.22
CA GLN A 436 17.60 6.29 13.26
C GLN A 436 16.49 7.17 12.64
N TYR A 437 15.93 6.72 11.52
CA TYR A 437 15.00 7.48 10.69
C TYR A 437 13.65 6.76 10.51
N ALA A 438 13.26 5.87 11.42
CA ALA A 438 12.06 5.05 11.26
C ALA A 438 10.81 5.92 11.08
N TRP A 439 10.68 7.00 11.86
CA TRP A 439 9.56 7.93 11.73
C TRP A 439 9.47 8.62 10.38
N LEU A 440 10.62 8.95 9.77
CA LEU A 440 10.66 9.64 8.49
C LEU A 440 10.27 8.69 7.36
N ILE A 441 10.79 7.46 7.40
CA ILE A 441 10.42 6.42 6.43
C ILE A 441 8.94 6.07 6.57
N TRP A 442 8.44 5.90 7.81
CA TRP A 442 7.01 5.69 8.07
C TRP A 442 6.15 6.81 7.47
N LEU A 443 6.54 8.08 7.68
CA LEU A 443 5.85 9.24 7.12
C LEU A 443 5.77 9.19 5.59
N GLU A 444 6.84 8.79 4.91
CA GLU A 444 6.86 8.62 3.45
C GLU A 444 5.88 7.54 2.98
N THR A 445 5.60 6.51 3.80
CA THR A 445 4.63 5.48 3.46
C THR A 445 3.19 6.00 3.39
N LEU A 446 2.86 7.12 4.05
CA LEU A 446 1.52 7.69 4.07
C LEU A 446 1.09 8.30 2.72
N LEU A 447 2.01 8.40 1.76
CA LEU A 447 1.76 8.95 0.42
C LEU A 447 1.26 10.40 0.43
N LEU A 448 1.53 11.13 1.52
CA LEU A 448 1.24 12.55 1.66
C LEU A 448 2.41 13.44 1.20
N ARG A 449 3.44 12.84 0.60
CA ARG A 449 4.64 13.53 0.12
C ARG A 449 4.87 13.19 -1.34
N GLN A 450 5.18 14.21 -2.15
CA GLN A 450 5.49 14.00 -3.57
C GLN A 450 6.84 13.30 -3.76
N LYS A 451 7.75 13.45 -2.77
CA LYS A 451 9.07 12.82 -2.79
C LYS A 451 8.95 11.29 -2.87
N PRO A 452 9.76 10.59 -3.69
CA PRO A 452 9.79 9.13 -3.71
C PRO A 452 10.26 8.54 -2.37
N GLN A 453 9.76 7.36 -2.03
CA GLN A 453 10.11 6.67 -0.78
C GLN A 453 11.59 6.29 -0.73
N LEU A 454 12.18 6.28 0.46
CA LEU A 454 13.59 5.93 0.68
C LEU A 454 14.59 6.82 -0.08
N THR A 455 14.20 8.05 -0.44
CA THR A 455 15.11 9.05 -1.00
C THR A 455 15.54 10.11 0.03
N SER A 456 15.05 10.01 1.26
CA SER A 456 15.40 10.88 2.38
C SER A 456 15.81 10.06 3.60
N PRO A 457 16.85 10.45 4.35
CA PRO A 457 17.79 11.55 4.07
C PRO A 457 18.79 11.23 2.94
N TYR A 458 18.95 9.96 2.58
CA TYR A 458 19.80 9.49 1.49
C TYR A 458 18.99 8.60 0.54
N ASN A 459 19.44 8.44 -0.71
CA ASN A 459 18.82 7.50 -1.63
C ASN A 459 19.23 6.06 -1.27
N ARG A 460 18.29 5.31 -0.71
CA ARG A 460 18.42 3.90 -0.30
C ARG A 460 17.60 2.97 -1.19
N ARG A 461 17.03 3.49 -2.28
CA ARG A 461 16.36 2.66 -3.28
C ARG A 461 17.39 1.79 -3.97
N VAL A 462 17.00 0.57 -4.26
CA VAL A 462 17.83 -0.39 -4.98
C VAL A 462 17.30 -0.47 -6.40
N THR A 463 18.21 -0.52 -7.37
CA THR A 463 17.84 -0.67 -8.78
C THR A 463 17.72 -2.16 -9.12
N PHE A 464 16.59 -2.53 -9.70
CA PHE A 464 16.30 -3.88 -10.20
C PHE A 464 15.97 -3.82 -11.68
N PHE A 465 16.06 -4.96 -12.35
CA PHE A 465 15.42 -5.13 -13.65
C PHE A 465 13.92 -5.36 -13.48
N ALA A 466 13.10 -4.98 -14.47
CA ALA A 466 11.65 -5.13 -14.41
C ALA A 466 11.25 -6.61 -14.22
N SER A 467 12.01 -7.53 -14.85
CA SER A 467 11.83 -8.98 -14.71
C SER A 467 12.03 -9.50 -13.27
N GLU A 468 12.78 -8.77 -12.43
CA GLU A 468 13.13 -9.20 -11.07
C GLU A 468 12.09 -8.75 -10.02
N VAL A 469 11.40 -7.65 -10.30
CA VAL A 469 10.68 -6.82 -9.32
C VAL A 469 9.47 -7.51 -8.71
N ILE A 470 8.85 -8.45 -9.43
CA ILE A 470 7.72 -9.23 -8.90
C ILE A 470 8.10 -9.96 -7.60
N GLY A 471 9.36 -10.39 -7.46
CA GLY A 471 9.82 -11.06 -6.24
C GLY A 471 9.92 -10.14 -5.01
N LEU A 472 10.00 -8.83 -5.22
CA LEU A 472 10.01 -7.83 -4.14
C LEU A 472 8.72 -7.03 -4.04
N THR A 473 7.71 -7.43 -4.80
CA THR A 473 6.38 -6.82 -4.75
C THR A 473 5.44 -7.84 -4.12
N ALA A 474 4.92 -7.52 -2.93
CA ALA A 474 3.95 -8.37 -2.27
C ALA A 474 2.61 -8.33 -3.02
N ALA A 475 2.48 -9.19 -4.04
CA ALA A 475 1.30 -9.28 -4.90
C ALA A 475 0.54 -10.59 -4.73
N VAL A 476 1.11 -11.59 -4.07
CA VAL A 476 0.46 -12.88 -3.80
C VAL A 476 -0.44 -12.76 -2.57
N GLN A 477 -1.67 -13.26 -2.67
CA GLN A 477 -2.60 -13.40 -1.55
C GLN A 477 -3.71 -14.41 -1.89
N ASN A 478 -4.34 -14.98 -0.86
CA ASN A 478 -5.52 -15.80 -1.07
C ASN A 478 -6.65 -14.96 -1.66
N ALA A 479 -7.33 -15.52 -2.65
CA ALA A 479 -8.46 -14.86 -3.30
C ALA A 479 -9.76 -15.47 -2.78
N SER A 480 -10.67 -14.62 -2.32
CA SER A 480 -12.03 -15.01 -1.97
C SER A 480 -12.95 -14.67 -3.15
N SER A 481 -13.75 -15.64 -3.61
CA SER A 481 -14.73 -15.40 -4.68
C SER A 481 -15.91 -14.55 -4.20
N ASP A 482 -16.27 -14.66 -2.92
CA ASP A 482 -17.29 -13.83 -2.29
C ASP A 482 -16.69 -12.87 -1.26
N LYS A 483 -17.41 -11.79 -0.97
CA LYS A 483 -17.02 -10.83 0.06
C LYS A 483 -17.51 -11.21 1.44
N GLU A 484 -18.58 -11.99 1.50
CA GLU A 484 -19.31 -12.38 2.70
C GLU A 484 -19.88 -13.78 2.52
N GLY A 485 -20.35 -14.38 3.62
CA GLY A 485 -20.90 -15.72 3.68
C GLY A 485 -20.26 -16.56 4.78
N PHE A 486 -20.28 -17.88 4.60
CA PHE A 486 -19.58 -18.84 5.44
C PHE A 486 -18.07 -18.62 5.37
N GLU A 487 -17.41 -18.46 6.51
CA GLU A 487 -15.98 -18.14 6.59
C GLU A 487 -15.13 -19.41 6.77
N LEU A 488 -14.17 -19.61 5.88
CA LEU A 488 -13.06 -20.55 6.02
C LEU A 488 -11.76 -19.78 6.27
N ILE A 489 -10.81 -20.38 6.99
CA ILE A 489 -9.47 -19.80 7.17
C ILE A 489 -8.49 -20.55 6.26
N ALA A 490 -7.79 -19.82 5.40
CA ALA A 490 -6.74 -20.39 4.56
C ALA A 490 -5.54 -20.82 5.40
N ASP A 491 -5.01 -22.01 5.11
CA ASP A 491 -3.85 -22.58 5.82
C ASP A 491 -2.60 -21.69 5.67
N GLU A 492 -2.27 -21.28 4.43
CA GLU A 492 -1.25 -20.27 4.20
C GLU A 492 -1.80 -18.87 4.44
N GLY A 493 -1.17 -18.10 5.33
CA GLY A 493 -1.50 -16.70 5.56
C GLY A 493 -2.65 -16.45 6.53
N HIS A 494 -3.38 -17.49 6.98
CA HIS A 494 -4.51 -17.40 7.93
C HIS A 494 -5.56 -16.36 7.53
N SER A 495 -5.78 -16.16 6.24
CA SER A 495 -6.75 -15.18 5.76
C SER A 495 -8.14 -15.78 5.60
N PRO A 496 -9.20 -15.01 5.88
CA PRO A 496 -10.56 -15.48 5.66
C PRO A 496 -10.85 -15.65 4.16
N VAL A 497 -11.53 -16.74 3.82
CA VAL A 497 -12.08 -17.05 2.50
C VAL A 497 -13.58 -17.26 2.69
N PHE A 498 -14.39 -16.46 2.00
CA PHE A 498 -15.83 -16.46 2.16
C PHE A 498 -16.51 -17.24 1.05
N ILE A 499 -17.53 -18.02 1.45
CA ILE A 499 -18.42 -18.73 0.55
C ILE A 499 -19.84 -18.24 0.83
N ASP A 500 -20.39 -17.49 -0.12
CA ASP A 500 -21.78 -17.06 -0.10
C ASP A 500 -22.69 -18.21 -0.53
N LEU A 501 -23.33 -18.84 0.46
CA LEU A 501 -24.22 -19.99 0.29
C LEU A 501 -25.59 -19.60 -0.26
N SER A 502 -25.96 -18.32 -0.25
CA SER A 502 -27.21 -17.83 -0.84
C SER A 502 -27.19 -17.89 -2.38
N LYS A 503 -26.00 -17.90 -2.98
CA LYS A 503 -25.80 -18.06 -4.42
C LYS A 503 -25.88 -19.53 -4.81
N THR A 504 -26.34 -19.81 -6.02
CA THR A 504 -26.40 -21.17 -6.57
C THR A 504 -25.00 -21.76 -6.73
N LYS A 505 -24.56 -22.53 -5.73
CA LYS A 505 -23.25 -23.20 -5.70
C LYS A 505 -23.40 -24.67 -5.33
N ASN A 506 -22.73 -25.54 -6.07
CA ASN A 506 -22.57 -26.94 -5.69
C ASN A 506 -21.29 -27.08 -4.87
N MET A 507 -21.38 -27.64 -3.67
CA MET A 507 -20.23 -27.87 -2.79
C MET A 507 -19.98 -29.38 -2.65
N MET A 508 -18.71 -29.77 -2.77
CA MET A 508 -18.25 -31.15 -2.55
C MET A 508 -17.24 -31.15 -1.42
N VAL A 509 -17.54 -31.87 -0.34
CA VAL A 509 -16.67 -32.01 0.83
C VAL A 509 -16.17 -33.44 0.91
N ILE A 510 -14.87 -33.63 0.70
CA ILE A 510 -14.21 -34.94 0.76
C ILE A 510 -13.31 -34.97 1.99
N GLY A 511 -13.33 -36.09 2.72
CA GLY A 511 -12.44 -36.29 3.86
C GLY A 511 -12.58 -37.67 4.46
N THR A 512 -11.47 -38.20 4.97
CA THR A 512 -11.41 -39.48 5.68
C THR A 512 -12.15 -39.43 7.01
N THR A 513 -12.39 -40.59 7.61
CA THR A 513 -12.97 -40.67 8.96
C THR A 513 -12.04 -39.99 9.97
N GLY A 514 -12.59 -39.12 10.82
CA GLY A 514 -11.81 -38.32 11.77
C GLY A 514 -11.24 -37.01 11.22
N SER A 515 -11.41 -36.70 9.93
CA SER A 515 -10.89 -35.47 9.31
C SER A 515 -11.67 -34.18 9.66
N GLY A 516 -12.68 -34.27 10.52
CA GLY A 516 -13.56 -33.13 10.85
C GLY A 516 -14.66 -32.82 9.82
N LYS A 517 -14.90 -33.68 8.82
CA LYS A 517 -15.95 -33.49 7.78
C LYS A 517 -17.32 -33.14 8.37
N SER A 518 -17.80 -33.90 9.35
CA SER A 518 -19.13 -33.67 9.96
C SER A 518 -19.19 -32.34 10.72
N VAL A 519 -18.08 -31.89 11.31
CA VAL A 519 -17.99 -30.58 12.00
C VAL A 519 -18.11 -29.43 11.00
N LEU A 520 -17.43 -29.55 9.86
CA LEU A 520 -17.54 -28.57 8.77
C LEU A 520 -18.97 -28.50 8.23
N VAL A 521 -19.57 -29.64 7.90
CA VAL A 521 -20.96 -29.71 7.39
C VAL A 521 -21.96 -29.13 8.40
N SER A 522 -21.81 -29.45 9.69
CA SER A 522 -22.65 -28.86 10.75
C SER A 522 -22.50 -27.33 10.83
N SER A 523 -21.30 -26.80 10.59
CA SER A 523 -21.05 -25.35 10.57
C SER A 523 -21.70 -24.67 9.36
N ILE A 524 -21.68 -25.34 8.20
CA ILE A 524 -22.37 -24.89 6.98
C ILE A 524 -23.88 -24.87 7.20
N ILE A 525 -24.44 -25.94 7.79
CA ILE A 525 -25.86 -26.03 8.14
C ILE A 525 -26.25 -24.88 9.08
N ALA A 526 -25.44 -24.60 10.10
CA ALA A 526 -25.69 -23.50 11.02
C ALA A 526 -25.72 -22.13 10.30
N GLU A 527 -24.79 -21.86 9.37
CA GLU A 527 -24.79 -20.62 8.58
C GLU A 527 -26.03 -20.53 7.68
N CYS A 528 -26.43 -21.62 7.02
CA CYS A 528 -27.66 -21.67 6.21
C CYS A 528 -28.91 -21.39 7.05
N LEU A 529 -29.05 -22.01 8.22
CA LEU A 529 -30.18 -21.76 9.12
C LEU A 529 -30.22 -20.31 9.59
N ALA A 530 -29.04 -19.74 9.89
CA ALA A 530 -28.93 -18.35 10.31
C ALA A 530 -29.20 -17.33 9.17
N GLN A 531 -29.40 -17.81 7.94
CA GLN A 531 -29.83 -17.02 6.78
C GLN A 531 -31.25 -17.37 6.30
N ASP A 532 -32.04 -18.08 7.13
CA ASP A 532 -33.40 -18.54 6.80
C ASP A 532 -33.47 -19.47 5.57
N MET A 533 -32.41 -20.26 5.33
CA MET A 533 -32.37 -21.22 4.23
C MET A 533 -32.95 -22.58 4.65
N SER A 534 -33.83 -23.14 3.80
CA SER A 534 -34.33 -24.51 3.97
C SER A 534 -33.24 -25.56 3.74
N ILE A 535 -33.14 -26.56 4.62
CA ILE A 535 -32.13 -27.62 4.54
C ILE A 535 -32.81 -28.99 4.47
N LEU A 536 -32.45 -29.78 3.46
CA LEU A 536 -32.77 -31.20 3.37
C LEU A 536 -31.47 -32.00 3.51
N MET A 537 -31.38 -32.82 4.54
CA MET A 537 -30.22 -33.69 4.77
C MET A 537 -30.60 -35.14 4.48
N ILE A 538 -29.83 -35.80 3.62
CA ILE A 538 -29.93 -37.24 3.35
C ILE A 538 -28.65 -37.86 3.89
N ASP A 539 -28.75 -38.53 5.03
CA ASP A 539 -27.64 -39.30 5.58
C ASP A 539 -27.79 -40.77 5.17
N LEU A 540 -26.83 -41.26 4.39
CA LEU A 540 -26.77 -42.66 3.96
C LEU A 540 -25.71 -43.36 4.83
N PRO A 541 -26.12 -44.24 5.76
CA PRO A 541 -25.15 -45.01 6.53
C PRO A 541 -24.28 -45.83 5.58
N THR A 542 -22.97 -45.82 5.82
CA THR A 542 -22.07 -46.76 5.17
C THR A 542 -22.41 -48.13 5.72
N GLY A 543 -22.96 -49.00 4.87
CA GLY A 543 -23.34 -50.36 5.24
C GLY A 543 -22.18 -51.09 5.92
N VAL A 544 -22.52 -51.83 6.99
CA VAL A 544 -21.66 -52.75 7.73
C VAL A 544 -20.93 -53.73 6.80
#